data_AF-A0A7C0YFI0-F1
#
_entry.id   AF-A0A7C0YFI0-F1
#
_cell.length_a   1.000
_cell.length_b   1.000
_cell.length_c   1.000
_cell.angle_alpha   90.00
_cell.angle_beta   90.00
_cell.angle_gamma   90.00
#
_symmetry.space_group_name_H-M   'P 1'
#
loop_
_entity.id
_entity.type
_entity.pdbx_description
1 polymer ?
#
loop_
_entity_poly.entity_id
_entity_poly.type
_entity_poly.pdbx_seq_one_letter_code
_entity_poly.pdbx_strand_id
1 'polypeptide(L)'
;MKIVFEREIQARKIVVSPRPVWKCRTCPMYGKTPSCPPYAPSWKEARDWIKCFQTALIVKFDTDMSSFEGEKRKALTYLLKKEKEFFAEGDPFALALFPGNCNLCDECEFEKNGKCLHPAKVRPSMDAVGIEIGSFTEIDFTENVLYGLILID
;
A
#
# COMPACT_ATOMS: atom_id res chain seq x y z
N MET A 1 7.89 -13.84 -6.47
CA MET A 1 7.42 -13.02 -5.34
C MET A 1 7.00 -14.03 -4.33
N LYS A 2 7.61 -14.01 -3.15
CA LYS A 2 7.37 -15.00 -2.11
C LYS A 2 6.88 -14.30 -0.86
N ILE A 3 5.80 -14.80 -0.28
CA ILE A 3 5.33 -14.29 1.01
C ILE A 3 6.29 -14.80 2.08
N VAL A 4 6.90 -13.87 2.81
CA VAL A 4 7.77 -14.17 3.96
C VAL A 4 6.91 -14.43 5.18
N PHE A 5 5.95 -13.53 5.44
CA PHE A 5 4.95 -13.72 6.48
C PHE A 5 3.69 -12.91 6.19
N GLU A 6 2.62 -13.32 6.87
CA GLU A 6 1.40 -12.56 7.10
C GLU A 6 1.21 -12.47 8.61
N ARG A 7 0.90 -11.29 9.14
CA ARG A 7 0.74 -11.10 10.57
C ARG A 7 -0.30 -10.04 10.86
N GLU A 8 -1.25 -10.38 11.73
CA GLU A 8 -2.17 -9.38 12.27
C GLU A 8 -1.48 -8.50 13.31
N ILE A 9 -1.80 -7.21 13.27
CA ILE A 9 -1.35 -6.20 14.19
C ILE A 9 -2.54 -5.36 14.65
N GLN A 10 -2.41 -4.79 15.84
CA GLN A 10 -3.40 -3.81 16.32
C GLN A 10 -3.21 -2.51 15.53
N ALA A 11 -4.28 -2.00 14.92
CA ALA A 11 -4.24 -0.80 14.09
C ALA A 11 -3.72 0.43 14.85
N ARG A 12 -3.95 0.50 16.17
CA ARG A 12 -3.41 1.54 17.06
C ARG A 12 -1.88 1.65 17.10
N LYS A 13 -1.15 0.62 16.65
CA LYS A 13 0.32 0.65 16.53
C LYS A 13 0.81 1.37 15.27
N ILE A 14 -0.08 1.58 14.29
CA ILE A 14 0.24 2.23 13.02
C ILE A 14 0.40 3.74 13.26
N VAL A 15 1.64 4.22 13.16
CA VAL A 15 1.93 5.66 13.22
C VAL A 15 1.71 6.26 11.84
N VAL A 16 0.91 7.32 11.78
CA VAL A 16 0.68 8.12 10.58
C VAL A 16 1.22 9.53 10.79
N SER A 17 2.08 9.99 9.89
CA SER A 17 2.75 11.28 9.99
C SER A 17 3.00 11.89 8.59
N PRO A 18 3.41 13.17 8.51
CA PRO A 18 3.77 13.75 7.23
C PRO A 18 5.09 13.21 6.66
N ARG A 19 5.93 12.50 7.44
CA ARG A 19 7.30 12.12 7.01
C ARG A 19 7.32 11.28 5.72
N PRO A 20 6.51 10.20 5.58
CA PRO A 20 6.51 9.42 4.34
C PRO A 20 6.01 10.22 3.14
N VAL A 21 4.99 11.06 3.33
CA VAL A 21 4.46 11.94 2.27
C VAL A 21 5.50 12.95 1.80
N TRP A 22 6.30 13.53 2.70
CA TRP A 22 7.42 14.40 2.33
C TRP A 22 8.48 13.64 1.54
N LYS A 23 8.76 12.37 1.89
CA LYS A 23 9.65 11.53 1.11
C LYS A 23 9.09 11.25 -0.29
N CYS A 24 7.78 11.02 -0.43
CA CYS A 24 7.13 10.86 -1.72
C CYS A 24 7.37 12.05 -2.66
N ARG A 25 7.49 13.29 -2.16
CA ARG A 25 7.77 14.48 -3.02
C ARG A 25 9.12 14.44 -3.74
N THR A 26 10.03 13.59 -3.28
CA THR A 26 11.33 13.35 -3.92
C THR A 26 11.37 12.05 -4.73
N CYS A 27 10.25 11.33 -4.82
CA CYS A 27 10.13 10.09 -5.58
C CYS A 27 9.90 10.40 -7.07
N PRO A 28 10.56 9.71 -8.02
CA PRO A 28 10.30 9.85 -9.45
C PRO A 28 8.84 9.57 -9.86
N MET A 29 8.10 8.83 -9.03
CA MET A 29 6.69 8.47 -9.27
C MET A 29 5.69 9.46 -8.64
N TYR A 30 6.16 10.53 -7.99
CA TYR A 30 5.28 11.53 -7.38
C TYR A 30 4.31 12.12 -8.41
N GLY A 31 3.00 12.11 -8.08
CA GLY A 31 1.96 12.62 -8.98
C GLY A 31 1.75 11.84 -10.28
N LYS A 32 2.42 10.69 -10.50
CA LYS A 32 2.28 9.92 -11.76
C LYS A 32 1.14 8.92 -11.77
N THR A 33 0.64 8.53 -10.60
CA THR A 33 -0.43 7.53 -10.47
C THR A 33 -1.49 7.98 -9.46
N PRO A 34 -2.74 7.47 -9.53
CA PRO A 34 -3.76 7.77 -8.53
C PRO A 34 -3.40 7.28 -7.12
N SER A 35 -2.45 6.35 -7.03
CA SER A 35 -1.94 5.78 -5.77
C SER A 35 -0.99 6.73 -5.03
N CYS A 36 -0.49 7.78 -5.70
CA CYS A 36 0.50 8.71 -5.19
C CYS A 36 -0.13 10.05 -4.77
N PRO A 37 0.47 10.80 -3.85
CA PRO A 37 0.07 12.19 -3.62
C PRO A 37 0.32 13.04 -4.89
N PRO A 38 -0.49 14.09 -5.14
CA PRO A 38 -1.56 14.59 -4.28
C PRO A 38 -2.93 13.88 -4.49
N TYR A 39 -2.98 12.79 -5.26
CA TYR A 39 -4.24 12.13 -5.61
C TYR A 39 -4.69 11.08 -4.58
N ALA A 40 -3.76 10.57 -3.76
CA ALA A 40 -4.07 9.78 -2.58
C ALA A 40 -4.64 10.67 -1.44
N PRO A 41 -5.44 10.10 -0.51
CA PRO A 41 -5.89 10.81 0.68
C PRO A 41 -4.73 11.46 1.44
N SER A 42 -4.99 12.61 2.06
CA SER A 42 -3.97 13.27 2.86
C SER A 42 -3.62 12.44 4.09
N TRP A 43 -2.39 12.56 4.59
CA TRP A 43 -1.98 11.87 5.82
C TRP A 43 -2.84 12.22 7.04
N LYS A 44 -3.50 13.39 7.04
CA LYS A 44 -4.43 13.80 8.09
C LYS A 44 -5.72 12.97 8.03
N GLU A 45 -6.32 12.87 6.85
CA GLU A 45 -7.51 12.04 6.61
C GLU A 45 -7.18 10.57 6.89
N ALA A 46 -6.03 10.08 6.40
CA ALA A 46 -5.61 8.71 6.63
C ALA A 46 -5.38 8.38 8.11
N ARG A 47 -4.84 9.33 8.88
CA ARG A 47 -4.67 9.17 10.33
C ARG A 47 -6.00 9.02 11.04
N ASP A 48 -7.03 9.76 10.64
CA ASP A 48 -8.35 9.65 11.26
C ASP A 48 -9.10 8.42 10.77
N TRP A 49 -8.91 8.05 9.49
CA TRP A 49 -9.43 6.82 8.89
C TRP A 49 -8.87 5.55 9.55
N ILE A 50 -7.55 5.46 9.79
CA ILE A 50 -6.93 4.27 10.41
C ILE A 50 -7.42 4.03 11.85
N LYS A 51 -7.82 5.10 12.58
CA LYS A 51 -8.38 4.95 13.93
C LYS A 51 -9.74 4.26 13.96
N CYS A 52 -10.43 4.18 12.82
CA CYS A 52 -11.70 3.48 12.72
C CYS A 52 -11.55 1.96 12.69
N PHE A 53 -10.34 1.42 12.55
CA PHE A 53 -10.08 -0.01 12.53
C PHE A 53 -9.46 -0.48 13.84
N GLN A 54 -9.74 -1.73 14.22
CA GLN A 54 -9.09 -2.37 15.38
C GLN A 54 -7.85 -3.16 14.96
N THR A 55 -7.90 -3.79 13.78
CA THR A 55 -6.89 -4.74 13.31
C THR A 55 -6.39 -4.35 11.91
N ALA A 56 -5.18 -4.78 11.59
CA ALA A 56 -4.64 -4.73 10.25
C ALA A 56 -3.78 -5.96 10.00
N LEU A 57 -3.76 -6.45 8.76
CA LEU A 57 -2.84 -7.50 8.31
C LEU A 57 -1.65 -6.86 7.61
N ILE A 58 -0.44 -7.07 8.15
CA ILE A 58 0.80 -6.79 7.42
C ILE A 58 1.23 -8.03 6.64
N VAL A 59 1.65 -7.82 5.40
CA VAL A 59 2.22 -8.86 4.55
C VAL A 59 3.62 -8.45 4.11
N LYS A 60 4.62 -9.29 4.37
CA LYS A 60 6.00 -9.09 3.88
C LYS A 60 6.24 -9.98 2.68
N PHE A 61 6.67 -9.38 1.58
CA PHE A 61 7.00 -10.07 0.33
C PHE A 61 8.50 -9.98 0.08
N ASP A 62 9.13 -11.13 -0.15
CA ASP A 62 10.46 -11.21 -0.73
C ASP A 62 10.36 -11.09 -2.25
N THR A 63 11.22 -10.24 -2.82
CA THR A 63 11.14 -9.83 -4.22
C THR A 63 12.47 -10.03 -4.94
N ASP A 64 12.37 -10.61 -6.13
CA ASP A 64 13.52 -10.72 -7.03
C ASP A 64 13.75 -9.40 -7.76
N MET A 65 14.88 -8.75 -7.47
CA MET A 65 15.25 -7.47 -8.07
C MET A 65 15.47 -7.55 -9.58
N SER A 66 15.77 -8.73 -10.14
CA SER A 66 15.90 -8.91 -11.59
C SER A 66 14.57 -8.74 -12.34
N SER A 67 13.44 -8.87 -11.63
CA SER A 67 12.09 -8.74 -12.18
C SER A 67 11.18 -7.87 -11.28
N PHE A 68 11.76 -6.83 -10.68
CA PHE A 68 11.10 -6.04 -9.63
C PHE A 68 9.68 -5.57 -9.97
N GLU A 69 9.46 -5.01 -11.17
CA GLU A 69 8.12 -4.52 -11.56
C GLU A 69 7.08 -5.65 -11.64
N GLY A 70 7.45 -6.80 -12.21
CA GLY A 70 6.57 -7.96 -12.27
C GLY A 70 6.27 -8.53 -10.89
N GLU A 71 7.28 -8.56 -10.02
CA GLU A 71 7.19 -9.04 -8.65
C GLU A 71 6.32 -8.14 -7.77
N LYS A 72 6.51 -6.83 -7.89
CA LYS A 72 5.65 -5.81 -7.29
C LYS A 72 4.21 -5.98 -7.76
N ARG A 73 3.96 -6.12 -9.07
CA ARG A 73 2.60 -6.31 -9.60
C ARG A 73 1.90 -7.55 -9.04
N LYS A 74 2.63 -8.64 -8.81
CA LYS A 74 2.11 -9.83 -8.11
C LYS A 74 1.74 -9.51 -6.67
N ALA A 75 2.56 -8.74 -5.93
CA ALA A 75 2.24 -8.31 -4.57
C ALA A 75 0.98 -7.42 -4.52
N LEU A 76 0.83 -6.46 -5.44
CA LEU A 76 -0.39 -5.63 -5.53
C LEU A 76 -1.63 -6.49 -5.79
N THR A 77 -1.52 -7.43 -6.73
CA THR A 77 -2.62 -8.34 -7.07
C THR A 77 -2.97 -9.27 -5.91
N TYR A 78 -1.97 -9.73 -5.16
CA TYR A 78 -2.16 -10.52 -3.95
C TYR A 78 -2.96 -9.76 -2.90
N LEU A 79 -2.58 -8.50 -2.62
CA LEU A 79 -3.28 -7.66 -1.65
C LEU A 79 -4.73 -7.42 -2.05
N LEU A 80 -5.01 -7.17 -3.33
CA LEU A 80 -6.38 -7.03 -3.82
C LEU A 80 -7.21 -8.31 -3.70
N LYS A 81 -6.56 -9.47 -3.90
CA LYS A 81 -7.22 -10.76 -3.69
C LYS A 81 -7.58 -10.95 -2.21
N LYS A 82 -6.63 -10.67 -1.31
CA LYS A 82 -6.85 -10.74 0.14
C LYS A 82 -7.93 -9.78 0.62
N GLU A 83 -7.93 -8.54 0.14
CA GLU A 83 -9.00 -7.57 0.42
C GLU A 83 -10.38 -8.13 0.05
N LYS A 84 -10.49 -8.77 -1.12
CA LYS A 84 -11.74 -9.42 -1.55
C LYS A 84 -12.13 -10.62 -0.69
N GLU A 85 -11.15 -11.39 -0.19
CA GLU A 85 -11.37 -12.51 0.73
C GLU A 85 -11.97 -11.99 2.05
N PHE A 86 -11.34 -10.98 2.68
CA PHE A 86 -11.86 -10.36 3.90
C PHE A 86 -13.27 -9.77 3.73
N PHE A 87 -13.52 -9.09 2.61
CA PHE A 87 -14.87 -8.61 2.29
C PHE A 87 -15.91 -9.74 2.26
N ALA A 88 -15.55 -10.91 1.72
CA ALA A 88 -16.44 -12.07 1.66
C ALA A 88 -16.61 -12.78 3.02
N GLU A 89 -15.67 -12.59 3.93
CA GLU A 89 -15.65 -13.18 5.28
C GLU A 89 -16.40 -12.33 6.33
N GLY A 90 -16.76 -11.09 5.99
CA GLY A 90 -17.58 -10.23 6.86
C GLY A 90 -16.99 -8.86 7.16
N ASP A 91 -15.86 -8.49 6.55
CA ASP A 91 -15.18 -7.21 6.75
C ASP A 91 -15.48 -6.24 5.58
N PRO A 92 -16.66 -5.58 5.54
CA PRO A 92 -17.09 -4.81 4.36
C PRO A 92 -16.22 -3.60 4.06
N PHE A 93 -15.42 -3.15 5.03
CA PHE A 93 -14.52 -2.01 4.92
C PHE A 93 -13.04 -2.41 4.78
N ALA A 94 -12.76 -3.70 4.57
CA ALA A 94 -11.41 -4.16 4.32
C ALA A 94 -10.78 -3.38 3.16
N LEU A 95 -9.59 -2.81 3.38
CA LEU A 95 -8.90 -2.03 2.35
C LEU A 95 -7.39 -2.27 2.36
N ALA A 96 -6.87 -2.68 1.21
CA ALA A 96 -5.45 -2.83 0.97
C ALA A 96 -4.75 -1.49 0.72
N LEU A 97 -3.51 -1.39 1.16
CA LEU A 97 -2.56 -0.33 0.86
C LEU A 97 -1.31 -0.93 0.21
N PHE A 98 -0.87 -0.32 -0.89
CA PHE A 98 0.18 -0.89 -1.73
C PHE A 98 1.60 -0.61 -1.19
N PRO A 99 2.56 -1.52 -1.46
CA PRO A 99 3.98 -1.28 -1.29
C PRO A 99 4.50 -0.31 -2.37
N GLY A 100 4.44 0.99 -2.10
CA GLY A 100 4.79 2.03 -3.07
C GLY A 100 3.73 2.22 -4.17
N ASN A 101 4.10 2.95 -5.23
CA ASN A 101 3.16 3.35 -6.28
C ASN A 101 2.53 2.16 -7.02
N CYS A 102 1.31 2.33 -7.50
CA CYS A 102 0.65 1.37 -8.38
C CYS A 102 1.47 1.10 -9.65
N ASN A 103 1.53 -0.16 -10.07
CA ASN A 103 2.08 -0.60 -11.36
C ASN A 103 1.20 -1.67 -12.05
N LEU A 104 -0.11 -1.66 -11.81
CA LEU A 104 -1.04 -2.67 -12.35
C LEU A 104 -1.11 -2.71 -13.88
N CYS A 105 -0.75 -1.61 -14.54
CA CYS A 105 -0.62 -1.49 -15.99
C CYS A 105 0.86 -1.39 -16.36
N ASP A 106 1.21 -1.77 -17.58
CA ASP A 106 2.58 -1.59 -18.10
C ASP A 106 2.85 -0.11 -18.40
N GLU A 107 1.86 0.59 -18.96
CA GLU A 107 1.85 2.05 -19.09
C GLU A 107 0.65 2.66 -18.38
N CYS A 108 0.88 3.67 -17.54
CA CYS A 108 -0.17 4.30 -16.76
C CYS A 108 -0.89 5.40 -17.56
N GLU A 109 -2.12 5.12 -18.01
CA GLU A 109 -2.94 6.10 -18.74
C GLU A 109 -3.22 7.38 -17.92
N PHE A 110 -3.24 7.25 -16.59
CA PHE A 110 -3.42 8.37 -15.68
C PHE A 110 -2.32 9.44 -15.84
N GLU A 111 -1.08 9.05 -16.15
CA GLU A 111 0.01 10.00 -16.38
C GLU A 111 -0.24 10.86 -17.63
N LYS A 112 -0.95 10.31 -18.63
CA LYS A 112 -1.23 10.98 -19.90
C LYS A 112 -2.43 11.93 -19.80
N ASN A 113 -3.51 11.52 -19.12
CA ASN A 113 -4.78 12.23 -19.17
C ASN A 113 -5.52 12.37 -17.82
N GLY A 114 -4.91 11.95 -16.72
CA GLY A 114 -5.51 12.02 -15.37
C GLY A 114 -6.62 11.00 -15.10
N LYS A 115 -6.82 9.99 -15.97
CA LYS A 115 -7.86 8.96 -15.80
C LYS A 115 -7.25 7.57 -15.63
N CYS A 116 -7.62 6.91 -14.53
CA CYS A 116 -7.23 5.52 -14.28
C CYS A 116 -8.16 4.57 -15.03
N LEU A 117 -7.60 3.58 -15.74
CA LEU A 117 -8.37 2.49 -16.38
C LEU A 117 -8.83 1.41 -15.39
N HIS A 118 -8.34 1.45 -14.15
CA HIS A 118 -8.64 0.47 -13.10
C HIS A 118 -9.04 1.13 -11.77
N PRO A 119 -10.05 2.03 -11.75
CA PRO A 119 -10.42 2.77 -10.54
C PRO A 119 -10.85 1.86 -9.38
N ALA A 120 -11.47 0.72 -9.68
CA ALA A 120 -11.85 -0.27 -8.65
C ALA A 120 -10.67 -1.03 -8.04
N LYS A 121 -9.51 -1.06 -8.70
CA LYS A 121 -8.33 -1.83 -8.27
C LYS A 121 -7.21 -0.98 -7.69
N VAL A 122 -7.08 0.28 -8.09
CA VAL A 122 -6.00 1.13 -7.57
C VAL A 122 -6.22 1.38 -6.08
N ARG A 123 -5.14 1.28 -5.30
CA ARG A 123 -5.13 1.64 -3.89
C ARG A 123 -4.01 2.66 -3.63
N PRO A 124 -4.16 3.56 -2.65
CA PRO A 124 -3.05 4.37 -2.16
C PRO A 124 -1.89 3.49 -1.70
N SER A 125 -0.66 3.99 -1.82
CA SER A 125 0.47 3.36 -1.12
C SER A 125 0.46 3.75 0.35
N MET A 126 1.08 2.93 1.20
CA MET A 126 1.27 3.27 2.62
C MET A 126 2.02 4.60 2.81
N ASP A 127 3.06 4.83 2.02
CA ASP A 127 3.85 6.08 2.08
C ASP A 127 3.03 7.30 1.64
N ALA A 128 2.17 7.12 0.63
CA ALA A 128 1.33 8.19 0.08
C ALA A 128 0.34 8.73 1.12
N VAL A 129 -0.13 7.86 2.01
CA VAL A 129 -1.04 8.20 3.10
C VAL A 129 -0.34 8.47 4.43
N GLY A 130 1.00 8.43 4.46
CA GLY A 130 1.80 8.83 5.61
C GLY A 130 2.05 7.76 6.66
N ILE A 131 1.85 6.47 6.36
CA ILE A 131 2.14 5.38 7.29
C ILE A 131 3.65 5.19 7.47
N GLU A 132 4.12 5.19 8.72
CA GLU A 132 5.49 4.84 9.08
C GLU A 132 5.59 3.33 9.30
N ILE A 133 6.06 2.58 8.29
CA ILE A 133 6.17 1.10 8.33
C ILE A 133 6.96 0.62 9.57
N GLY A 134 8.00 1.36 9.96
CA GLY A 134 8.84 1.06 11.12
C GLY A 134 8.12 1.13 12.49
N SER A 135 6.88 1.60 12.53
CA SER A 135 6.10 1.67 13.79
C SER A 135 5.49 0.34 14.23
N PHE A 136 5.36 -0.63 13.33
CA PHE A 136 4.72 -1.93 13.60
C PHE A 136 5.48 -3.14 13.06
N THR A 137 6.61 -2.93 12.38
CA THR A 137 7.55 -3.99 12.00
C THR A 137 8.97 -3.46 12.00
N GLU A 138 9.93 -4.34 12.30
CA GLU A 138 11.35 -4.05 12.08
C GLU A 138 11.65 -4.08 10.58
N ILE A 139 12.47 -3.14 10.12
CA ILE A 139 12.88 -3.02 8.71
C ILE A 139 14.36 -3.35 8.64
N ASP A 140 14.70 -4.43 7.92
CA ASP A 140 16.06 -4.74 7.52
C ASP A 140 16.32 -4.13 6.12
N PHE A 141 17.19 -3.14 6.07
CA PHE A 141 17.53 -2.44 4.82
C PHE A 141 18.48 -3.24 3.91
N THR A 142 18.92 -4.43 4.33
CA THR A 142 19.72 -5.35 3.51
C THR A 142 18.86 -6.31 2.68
N GLU A 143 17.57 -6.39 2.98
CA GLU A 143 16.62 -7.27 2.30
C GLU A 143 15.92 -6.56 1.13
N ASN A 144 15.64 -7.32 0.07
CA ASN A 144 14.82 -6.86 -1.07
C ASN A 144 13.35 -7.23 -0.84
N VAL A 145 12.70 -6.49 0.05
CA VAL A 145 11.33 -6.81 0.50
C VAL A 145 10.36 -5.67 0.24
N LEU A 146 9.09 -6.05 0.03
CA LEU A 146 7.95 -5.14 -0.01
C LEU A 146 7.02 -5.42 1.16
N TYR A 147 6.44 -4.38 1.74
CA TYR A 147 5.45 -4.49 2.79
C TYR A 147 4.10 -4.05 2.25
N GLY A 148 3.10 -4.93 2.31
CA GLY A 148 1.70 -4.57 2.11
C GLY A 148 0.97 -4.46 3.44
N LEU A 149 -0.13 -3.72 3.45
CA LEU A 149 -1.01 -3.63 4.61
C LEU A 149 -2.46 -3.75 4.15
N ILE A 150 -3.30 -4.41 4.94
CA ILE A 150 -4.74 -4.45 4.74
C ILE A 150 -5.36 -4.06 6.07
N LEU A 151 -6.15 -2.98 6.10
CA LEU A 151 -6.97 -2.66 7.25
C LEU A 151 -8.18 -3.60 7.23
N ILE A 152 -8.46 -4.26 8.36
CA ILE A 152 -9.52 -5.28 8.48
C ILE A 152 -10.23 -5.11 9.83
N ASP A 153 -11.57 -5.16 9.83
CA ASP A 153 -12.45 -5.12 11.00
C ASP A 153 -13.90 -5.46 10.62
#